data_AF-A0A7H4MRB1-F1
#
_entry.id   AF-A0A7H4MRB1-F1
#
_cell.length_a   1.000
_cell.length_b   1.000
_cell.length_c   1.000
_cell.angle_alpha   90.00
_cell.angle_beta   90.00
_cell.angle_gamma   90.00
#
_symmetry.space_group_name_H-M   'P 1'
#
loop_
_entity.id
_entity.type
_entity.pdbx_description
1 polymer ?
#
loop_
_entity_poly.entity_id
_entity_poly.type
_entity_poly.pdbx_seq_one_letter_code
_entity_poly.pdbx_strand_id
1 'polypeptide(L)'
;MNRALKELNTQTWFAGLRREQSGSRATLPVLAIQRGVFKVLPIIDWDNRTVYQYLQKHGLKYHPLWDQGYLSVGDTHTTRKWEPGMAEEETRFFGLKRECGLHEG
;
A
#
# COMPACT_ATOMS: atom_id res chain seq x y z
N MET A 1 -12.65 3.14 -7.76
CA MET A 1 -12.89 3.69 -6.42
C MET A 1 -14.14 4.57 -6.36
N ASN A 2 -14.23 5.68 -7.12
CA ASN A 2 -15.36 6.63 -7.07
C ASN A 2 -16.75 5.97 -7.11
N ARG A 3 -16.97 5.05 -8.05
CA ARG A 3 -18.25 4.33 -8.19
C ARG A 3 -18.62 3.58 -6.91
N ALA A 4 -17.69 2.80 -6.35
CA ALA A 4 -17.92 2.02 -5.14
C ALA A 4 -18.20 2.92 -3.91
N LEU A 5 -17.43 4.00 -3.72
CA LEU A 5 -17.66 4.94 -2.62
C LEU A 5 -19.07 5.54 -2.68
N LYS A 6 -19.52 5.91 -3.88
CA LYS A 6 -20.86 6.45 -4.12
C LYS A 6 -21.96 5.40 -3.90
N GLU A 7 -21.86 4.25 -4.56
CA GLU A 7 -22.88 3.19 -4.51
C GLU A 7 -23.06 2.63 -3.09
N LEU A 8 -21.99 2.59 -2.30
CA LEU A 8 -22.02 2.12 -0.91
C LEU A 8 -22.33 3.22 0.12
N ASN A 9 -22.56 4.47 -0.30
CA ASN A 9 -22.72 5.62 0.59
C ASN A 9 -21.59 5.70 1.64
N THR A 10 -20.36 5.45 1.20
CA THR A 10 -19.19 5.37 2.10
C THR A 10 -18.86 6.75 2.65
N GLN A 11 -18.76 6.86 3.97
CA GLN A 11 -18.29 8.09 4.63
C GLN A 11 -16.84 8.00 5.09
N THR A 12 -16.32 6.79 5.28
CA THR A 12 -14.95 6.56 5.73
C THR A 12 -14.33 5.37 5.01
N TRP A 13 -13.10 5.55 4.55
CA TRP A 13 -12.29 4.57 3.85
C TRP A 13 -10.98 4.33 4.63
N PHE A 14 -10.77 3.09 5.07
CA PHE A 14 -9.48 2.66 5.63
C PHE A 14 -8.57 2.11 4.53
N ALA A 15 -7.30 2.52 4.52
CA ALA A 15 -6.30 2.01 3.59
C ALA A 15 -4.99 1.62 4.29
N GLY A 16 -4.38 0.51 3.84
CA GLY A 16 -3.13 -0.03 4.40
C GLY A 16 -1.85 0.62 3.85
N LEU A 17 -1.84 1.94 3.65
CA LEU A 17 -0.63 2.66 3.25
C LEU A 17 0.28 2.86 4.47
N ARG A 18 1.60 2.81 4.25
CA ARG A 18 2.64 3.05 5.26
C ARG A 18 3.71 4.00 4.73
N ARG A 19 4.28 4.84 5.60
CA ARG A 19 5.32 5.82 5.23
C ARG A 19 6.60 5.17 4.72
N GLU A 20 6.98 4.02 5.27
CA GLU A 20 8.19 3.27 4.87
C GLU A 20 8.10 2.71 3.43
N GLN A 21 6.88 2.59 2.87
CA GLN A 21 6.72 1.97 1.56
C GLN A 21 7.27 2.83 0.41
N SER A 22 7.33 4.15 0.51
CA SER A 22 7.92 4.95 -0.57
C SER A 22 8.22 6.36 -0.10
N GLY A 23 9.15 7.03 -0.79
CA GLY A 23 9.46 8.43 -0.51
C GLY A 23 8.22 9.34 -0.63
N SER A 24 7.35 9.06 -1.60
CA SER A 24 6.08 9.79 -1.81
C SER A 24 5.10 9.71 -0.64
N ARG A 25 5.22 8.70 0.23
CA ARG A 25 4.30 8.45 1.35
C ARG A 25 4.77 9.04 2.67
N ALA A 26 6.03 9.46 2.75
CA ALA A 26 6.68 9.87 4.00
C ALA A 26 5.90 10.94 4.78
N THR A 27 5.21 11.84 4.07
CA THR A 27 4.47 12.97 4.66
C THR A 27 2.96 12.75 4.79
N LEU A 28 2.44 11.58 4.41
CA LEU A 28 1.00 11.32 4.46
C LEU A 28 0.46 11.43 5.90
N PRO A 29 -0.66 12.13 6.13
CA PRO A 29 -1.29 12.20 7.44
C PRO A 29 -2.07 10.91 7.77
N VAL A 30 -2.32 10.68 9.06
CA VAL A 30 -3.16 9.55 9.54
C VAL A 30 -4.59 9.68 9.02
N LEU A 31 -5.11 10.91 8.96
CA LEU A 31 -6.46 11.25 8.51
C LEU A 31 -6.38 12.32 7.42
N ALA A 32 -7.09 12.09 6.32
CA ALA A 32 -7.30 13.07 5.26
C ALA A 32 -8.75 13.02 4.77
N ILE A 33 -9.16 14.00 3.97
CA ILE A 33 -10.38 13.92 3.17
C ILE A 33 -9.95 13.69 1.72
N GLN A 34 -10.44 12.61 1.12
CA GLN A 34 -10.17 12.30 -0.27
C GLN A 34 -11.48 11.90 -0.97
N ARG A 35 -11.77 12.47 -2.14
CA ARG A 35 -12.98 12.15 -2.92
C ARG A 35 -14.28 12.31 -2.10
N GLY A 36 -14.31 13.29 -1.20
CA GLY A 36 -15.47 13.59 -0.35
C GLY A 36 -15.68 12.65 0.84
N VAL A 37 -14.76 11.73 1.12
CA VAL A 37 -14.84 10.80 2.26
C VAL A 37 -13.62 10.93 3.17
N PHE A 38 -13.76 10.56 4.44
CA PHE A 38 -12.61 10.46 5.34
C PHE A 38 -11.75 9.28 4.94
N LYS A 39 -10.45 9.50 4.73
CA LYS A 39 -9.47 8.45 4.47
C LYS A 39 -8.57 8.29 5.68
N VAL A 40 -8.57 7.10 6.25
CA VAL A 40 -7.82 6.76 7.47
C VAL A 40 -6.72 5.75 7.16
N LEU A 41 -5.51 6.03 7.61
CA LEU A 41 -4.32 5.19 7.43
C LEU A 41 -3.89 4.63 8.81
N PRO A 42 -4.53 3.57 9.32
CA PRO A 42 -4.36 3.13 10.71
C PRO A 42 -2.99 2.54 11.01
N ILE A 43 -2.29 2.07 9.98
CA ILE A 43 -0.96 1.44 10.08
C ILE A 43 0.12 2.30 9.42
N ILE A 44 -0.12 3.62 9.29
CA ILE A 44 0.75 4.52 8.51
C ILE A 44 2.20 4.56 9.03
N ASP A 45 2.36 4.32 10.33
CA ASP A 45 3.65 4.30 11.04
C ASP A 45 4.19 2.90 11.31
N TRP A 46 3.54 1.86 10.78
CA TRP A 46 4.06 0.50 10.93
C TRP A 46 5.22 0.27 9.97
N ASP A 47 6.28 -0.32 10.50
CA ASP A 47 7.38 -0.82 9.70
C ASP A 47 7.15 -2.27 9.22
N ASN A 48 8.01 -2.75 8.33
CA ASN A 48 7.98 -4.13 7.83
C ASN A 48 8.04 -5.18 8.97
N ARG A 49 8.79 -4.90 10.04
CA ARG A 49 8.91 -5.78 11.21
C ARG A 49 7.59 -5.89 11.96
N THR A 50 6.91 -4.78 12.20
CA THR A 50 5.62 -4.75 12.91
C THR A 50 4.56 -5.50 12.12
N VAL A 51 4.53 -5.32 10.80
CA VAL A 51 3.64 -6.10 9.92
C VAL A 51 3.93 -7.60 10.04
N TYR A 52 5.21 -8.00 9.96
CA TYR A 52 5.61 -9.40 10.09
C TYR A 52 5.17 -9.99 11.44
N GLN A 53 5.47 -9.29 12.53
CA GLN A 53 5.11 -9.72 13.89
C GLN A 53 3.60 -9.85 14.06
N TYR A 54 2.82 -8.93 13.50
CA TYR A 54 1.36 -9.00 13.53
C TYR A 54 0.85 -10.24 12.80
N LEU A 55 1.36 -10.51 11.59
CA LEU A 55 0.96 -11.69 10.82
C LEU A 55 1.28 -12.98 11.59
N GLN A 56 2.49 -13.10 12.14
CA GLN A 56 2.90 -14.26 12.95
C GLN A 56 2.04 -14.44 14.20
N LYS A 57 1.84 -13.38 14.98
CA LYS A 57 1.04 -13.40 16.21
C LYS A 57 -0.39 -13.88 15.97
N HIS A 58 -0.95 -13.55 14.81
CA HIS A 58 -2.33 -13.86 14.46
C HIS A 58 -2.48 -15.06 13.51
N GLY A 59 -1.41 -15.79 13.22
CA GLY A 59 -1.45 -16.97 12.33
C GLY A 59 -1.83 -16.63 10.88
N LEU A 60 -1.59 -15.39 10.45
CA LEU A 60 -1.87 -14.91 9.10
C LEU A 60 -0.66 -15.13 8.19
N LYS A 61 -0.93 -15.44 6.92
CA LYS A 61 0.12 -15.66 5.91
C LYS A 61 0.31 -14.42 5.05
N TYR A 62 1.53 -14.23 4.55
CA TYR A 62 1.78 -13.33 3.42
C TYR A 62 1.12 -13.88 2.15
N HIS A 63 1.01 -13.02 1.14
CA HIS A 63 0.61 -13.45 -0.19
C HIS A 63 1.62 -14.49 -0.73
N PRO A 64 1.21 -15.59 -1.40
CA PRO A 64 2.14 -16.63 -1.86
C PRO A 64 3.28 -16.15 -2.78
N LEU A 65 3.08 -15.06 -3.50
CA LEU A 65 4.11 -14.45 -4.35
C LEU A 65 5.24 -13.79 -3.54
N TRP A 66 5.04 -13.52 -2.26
CA TRP A 66 6.09 -13.00 -1.39
C TRP A 66 7.30 -13.95 -1.37
N ASP A 67 7.04 -15.25 -1.19
CA ASP A 67 8.06 -16.31 -1.18
C ASP A 67 8.74 -16.50 -2.56
N GLN A 68 8.18 -15.90 -3.61
CA GLN A 68 8.74 -15.89 -4.97
C GLN A 68 9.52 -14.60 -5.28
N GLY A 69 9.69 -13.70 -4.31
CA GLY A 69 10.45 -12.46 -4.43
C GLY A 69 9.62 -11.22 -4.80
N TYR A 70 8.28 -11.29 -4.77
CA TYR A 70 7.43 -10.12 -5.03
C TYR A 70 7.13 -9.37 -3.74
N LEU A 71 7.94 -8.35 -3.45
CA LEU A 71 7.79 -7.52 -2.23
C LEU A 71 6.53 -6.64 -2.24
N SER A 72 6.03 -6.29 -3.44
CA SER A 72 4.78 -5.54 -3.61
C SER A 72 4.05 -6.11 -4.82
N VAL A 73 2.73 -6.28 -4.70
CA VAL A 73 1.90 -6.86 -5.76
C VAL A 73 0.90 -5.82 -6.27
N GLY A 74 0.77 -5.73 -7.59
CA GLY A 74 -0.28 -5.01 -8.30
C GLY A 74 -0.61 -5.73 -9.60
N ASP A 75 -0.81 -4.99 -10.68
CA ASP A 75 -1.06 -5.59 -11.99
C ASP A 75 0.19 -6.29 -12.53
N THR A 76 -0.01 -7.36 -13.31
CA THR A 76 1.04 -8.23 -13.83
C THR A 76 2.08 -7.50 -14.68
N HIS A 77 1.68 -6.45 -15.40
CA HIS A 77 2.53 -5.68 -16.32
C HIS A 77 3.24 -4.48 -15.66
N THR A 78 2.97 -4.20 -14.38
CA THR A 78 3.59 -3.09 -13.61
C THR A 78 4.17 -3.56 -12.28
N THR A 79 4.38 -4.87 -12.12
CA THR A 79 4.92 -5.50 -10.92
C THR A 79 6.05 -6.43 -11.30
N ARG A 80 7.20 -6.33 -10.62
CA ARG A 80 8.35 -7.23 -10.82
C ARG A 80 8.90 -7.76 -9.50
N LYS A 81 9.65 -8.85 -9.58
CA LYS A 81 10.42 -9.38 -8.45
C LYS A 81 11.46 -8.34 -8.04
N TRP A 82 11.79 -8.34 -6.75
CA TRP A 82 12.93 -7.60 -6.27
C TRP A 82 14.23 -8.31 -6.66
N GLU A 83 15.25 -7.54 -6.98
CA GLU A 83 16.59 -8.00 -7.31
C GLU A 83 17.62 -7.23 -6.48
N PRO A 84 18.78 -7.83 -6.15
CA PRO A 84 19.83 -7.13 -5.41
C PRO A 84 20.22 -5.80 -6.04
N GLY A 85 20.24 -4.74 -5.24
CA GLY A 85 20.53 -3.38 -5.68
C GLY A 85 19.29 -2.53 -5.98
N MET A 86 18.09 -3.11 -6.03
CA MET A 86 16.84 -2.35 -6.17
C MET A 86 16.35 -1.81 -4.83
N ALA A 87 15.80 -0.61 -4.83
CA ALA A 87 14.89 -0.16 -3.78
C ALA A 87 13.55 -0.90 -3.88
N GLU A 88 12.85 -1.11 -2.76
CA GLU A 88 11.56 -1.78 -2.75
C GLU A 88 10.52 -1.08 -3.64
N GLU A 89 10.63 0.23 -3.83
CA GLU A 89 9.73 1.03 -4.67
C GLU A 89 9.87 0.82 -6.16
N GLU A 90 11.01 0.35 -6.59
CA GLU A 90 11.26 0.03 -7.99
C GLU A 90 10.58 -1.26 -8.44
N THR A 91 10.03 -2.05 -7.50
CA THR A 91 9.25 -3.26 -7.80
C THR A 91 7.89 -2.95 -8.43
N ARG A 92 7.43 -1.69 -8.35
CA ARG A 92 6.16 -1.20 -8.91
C ARG A 92 6.41 -0.07 -9.91
N PHE A 93 5.67 -0.09 -11.03
CA PHE A 93 5.70 0.96 -12.06
C PHE A 93 7.12 1.33 -12.55
N PHE A 94 8.06 0.37 -12.48
CA PHE A 94 9.46 0.55 -12.89
C PHE A 94 10.17 1.73 -12.19
N GLY A 95 9.74 2.12 -10.99
CA GLY A 95 10.30 3.26 -10.25
C GLY A 95 9.83 4.64 -10.76
N LEU A 96 9.01 4.72 -11.81
CA LEU A 96 8.57 6.00 -12.40
C LEU A 96 7.47 6.68 -11.59
N LYS A 97 6.63 5.92 -10.90
CA LYS A 97 5.48 6.44 -10.14
C LYS A 97 4.94 5.38 -9.19
N ARG A 98 5.10 5.51 -7.86
CA ARG A 98 4.58 4.48 -6.93
C ARG A 98 3.09 4.65 -6.61
N GLU A 99 2.54 5.86 -6.70
CA GLU A 99 1.13 6.08 -6.37
C GLU A 99 0.20 5.68 -7.51
N CYS A 100 -0.63 4.67 -7.23
CA CYS A 100 -1.76 4.31 -8.07
C CYS A 100 -2.80 5.43 -8.03
N GLY A 101 -3.50 5.68 -9.15
CA GLY A 101 -4.60 6.65 -9.25
C GLY A 101 -5.75 6.45 -8.24
N LEU A 102 -5.76 5.33 -7.50
CA LEU A 102 -6.62 5.11 -6.34
C LEU A 102 -6.33 6.08 -5.18
N HIS A 103 -5.07 6.48 -5.02
CA HIS A 103 -4.61 7.30 -3.89
C HIS A 103 -4.28 8.73 -4.27
N GLU A 104 -4.30 9.06 -5.57
CA GLU A 104 -4.11 10.42 -6.07
C GLU A 104 -5.39 11.26 -5.99
N GLY A 105 -5.21 12.57 -5.78
CA GLY A 105 -6.26 13.57 -5.58
C GLY A 105 -6.72 13.65 -4.13
#